data_AF-A0A382RMD7-F1
#
_entry.id   AF-A0A382RMD7-F1
#
_cell.length_a   1.000
_cell.length_b   1.000
_cell.length_c   1.000
_cell.angle_alpha   90.00
_cell.angle_beta   90.00
_cell.angle_gamma   90.00
#
_symmetry.space_group_name_H-M   'P 1'
#
loop_
_entity.id
_entity.type
_entity.pdbx_description
1 polymer ?
#
loop_
_entity_poly.entity_id
_entity_poly.type
_entity_poly.pdbx_seq_one_letter_code
_entity_poly.pdbx_strand_id
1 'polypeptide(L)'
;MELMGIADEGAVTIDGQIRVTQDLGWKWIESRFVEVEGFEKGPIHDIPEEAFDQVVAKLEESSVGIYAFGSTICNWQKTVETPFEVTLAEVERTIPRMKRLGTKFVRIMSFKPDDDAGTTPPEVFERVGEVT
;
A
#
# COMPACT_ATOMS: atom_id res chain seq x y z
N MET A 1 5.06 18.39 -13.82
CA MET A 1 5.61 17.67 -12.66
C MET A 1 4.43 17.04 -11.95
N GLU A 2 4.49 15.74 -11.67
CA GLU A 2 3.47 15.07 -10.86
C GLU A 2 3.97 15.03 -9.42
N LEU A 3 3.12 15.41 -8.46
CA LEU A 3 3.41 15.35 -7.04
C LEU A 3 2.44 14.37 -6.38
N MET A 4 2.97 13.48 -5.55
CA MET A 4 2.21 12.67 -4.61
C MET A 4 2.87 12.69 -3.25
N GLY A 5 2.03 12.53 -2.23
CA GLY A 5 2.47 12.34 -0.87
C GLY A 5 1.88 11.09 -0.27
N ILE A 6 2.53 10.66 0.79
CA ILE A 6 2.05 9.64 1.68
C ILE A 6 0.91 10.26 2.52
N ALA A 7 -0.31 10.19 2.00
CA ALA A 7 -1.42 11.01 2.50
C ALA A 7 -1.87 10.64 3.92
N ASP A 8 -1.59 9.40 4.36
CA ASP A 8 -1.91 8.94 5.71
C ASP A 8 -1.09 9.62 6.82
N GLU A 9 -0.04 10.37 6.47
CA GLU A 9 0.70 11.26 7.37
C GLU A 9 -0.01 12.60 7.59
N GLY A 10 -0.85 13.02 6.64
CA GLY A 10 -1.67 14.22 6.75
C GLY A 10 -3.03 13.97 7.41
N ALA A 11 -3.64 12.81 7.16
CA ALA A 11 -4.89 12.38 7.80
C ALA A 11 -5.11 10.87 7.65
N VAL A 12 -5.74 10.23 8.63
CA VAL A 12 -5.93 8.76 8.60
C VAL A 12 -7.13 8.32 7.77
N THR A 13 -8.20 9.12 7.71
CA THR A 13 -9.43 8.80 6.98
C THR A 13 -9.29 9.08 5.49
N ILE A 14 -9.99 8.33 4.63
CA ILE A 14 -9.99 8.58 3.19
C ILE A 14 -10.41 10.00 2.82
N ASP A 15 -11.45 10.56 3.46
CA ASP A 15 -11.88 11.94 3.22
C ASP A 15 -10.80 12.96 3.62
N GLY A 16 -10.10 12.69 4.72
CA GLY A 16 -8.97 13.52 5.16
C GLY A 16 -7.79 13.46 4.19
N GLN A 17 -7.43 12.27 3.72
CA GLN A 17 -6.34 12.08 2.76
C GLN A 17 -6.62 12.80 1.42
N ILE A 18 -7.86 12.69 0.92
CA ILE A 18 -8.32 13.42 -0.27
C ILE A 18 -8.21 14.93 -0.04
N ARG A 19 -8.75 15.43 1.08
CA ARG A 19 -8.76 16.86 1.40
C ARG A 19 -7.34 17.43 1.48
N VAL A 20 -6.43 16.78 2.21
CA VAL A 20 -5.04 17.24 2.33
C VAL A 20 -4.37 17.29 0.95
N THR A 21 -4.62 16.29 0.11
CA THR A 21 -4.09 16.24 -1.26
C THR A 21 -4.60 17.42 -2.10
N GLN A 22 -5.89 17.73 -2.01
CA GLN A 22 -6.51 18.85 -2.72
C GLN A 22 -6.06 20.22 -2.18
N ASP A 23 -5.92 20.37 -0.86
CA ASP A 23 -5.44 21.60 -0.22
C ASP A 23 -4.00 21.95 -0.65
N LEU A 24 -3.18 20.94 -0.98
CA LEU A 24 -1.85 21.11 -1.57
C LEU A 24 -1.87 21.39 -3.09
N GLY A 25 -3.05 21.36 -3.72
CA GLY A 25 -3.20 21.46 -5.18
C GLY A 25 -2.68 20.23 -5.93
N TRP A 26 -2.57 19.09 -5.26
CA TRP A 26 -2.09 17.84 -5.84
C TRP A 26 -3.25 16.98 -6.35
N LYS A 27 -2.91 16.03 -7.22
CA LYS A 27 -3.86 15.08 -7.81
C LYS A 27 -3.67 13.65 -7.31
N TRP A 28 -2.53 13.34 -6.70
CA TRP A 28 -2.11 11.97 -6.49
C TRP A 28 -1.77 11.66 -5.04
N ILE A 29 -2.23 10.50 -4.59
CA ILE A 29 -1.88 9.91 -3.30
C ILE A 29 -0.92 8.73 -3.53
N GLU A 30 0.09 8.63 -2.68
CA GLU A 30 0.77 7.36 -2.41
C GLU A 30 0.07 6.68 -1.23
N SER A 31 -0.71 5.64 -1.50
CA SER A 31 -1.65 5.08 -0.52
C SER A 31 -1.01 3.93 0.26
N ARG A 32 -0.85 4.10 1.57
CA ARG A 32 -0.37 3.05 2.49
C ARG A 32 -1.53 2.46 3.28
N PHE A 33 -1.95 3.18 4.33
CA PHE A 33 -3.06 2.81 5.19
C PHE A 33 -4.20 3.80 5.04
N VAL A 34 -5.42 3.31 5.26
CA VAL A 34 -6.63 4.14 5.18
C VAL A 34 -7.63 3.67 6.22
N GLU A 35 -8.25 4.64 6.88
CA GLU A 35 -9.40 4.43 7.74
C GLU A 35 -10.67 4.73 6.94
N VAL A 36 -11.61 3.79 6.99
CA VAL A 36 -12.91 3.84 6.32
C VAL A 36 -13.97 3.63 7.37
N GLU A 37 -15.02 4.45 7.35
CA GLU A 37 -16.09 4.40 8.35
C GLU A 37 -16.70 2.99 8.45
N GLY A 38 -16.79 2.47 9.67
CA GLY A 38 -17.32 1.12 9.94
C GLY A 38 -16.30 -0.01 9.83
N PHE A 39 -15.03 0.27 9.51
CA PHE A 39 -13.98 -0.73 9.38
C PHE A 39 -12.72 -0.35 10.17
N GLU A 40 -11.93 -1.36 10.54
CA GLU A 40 -10.61 -1.11 11.11
C GLU A 40 -9.68 -0.48 10.08
N LYS A 41 -8.84 0.46 10.52
CA LYS A 41 -7.79 1.03 9.67
C LYS A 41 -6.84 -0.08 9.23
N GLY A 42 -6.61 -0.17 7.93
CA GLY A 42 -5.75 -1.20 7.35
C GLY A 42 -5.00 -0.69 6.12
N PRO A 43 -4.08 -1.49 5.58
CA PRO A 43 -3.39 -1.13 4.37
C PRO A 43 -4.35 -1.23 3.17
N ILE A 44 -4.26 -0.32 2.21
CA ILE A 44 -5.25 -0.16 1.12
C ILE A 44 -5.51 -1.45 0.33
N HIS A 45 -4.50 -2.32 0.23
CA HIS A 45 -4.57 -3.57 -0.49
C HIS A 45 -5.21 -4.73 0.31
N ASP A 46 -5.46 -4.54 1.61
CA ASP A 46 -5.89 -5.60 2.53
C ASP A 46 -7.12 -5.25 3.41
N ILE A 47 -7.62 -4.01 3.35
CA ILE A 47 -8.91 -3.67 3.99
C ILE A 47 -10.07 -4.50 3.41
N PRO A 48 -11.19 -4.72 4.11
CA PRO A 48 -12.35 -5.44 3.56
C PRO A 48 -12.84 -4.88 2.22
N GLU A 49 -13.49 -5.72 1.41
CA GLU A 49 -13.94 -5.35 0.05
C GLU A 49 -14.92 -4.18 0.08
N GLU A 50 -15.87 -4.18 1.01
CA GLU A 50 -16.84 -3.11 1.20
C GLU A 50 -16.16 -1.79 1.60
N ALA A 51 -15.08 -1.85 2.39
CA ALA A 51 -14.28 -0.68 2.74
C ALA A 51 -13.52 -0.15 1.52
N PHE A 52 -12.97 -1.06 0.70
CA PHE A 52 -12.25 -0.70 -0.51
C PHE A 52 -13.18 -0.05 -1.55
N ASP A 53 -14.40 -0.55 -1.72
CA ASP A 53 -15.40 0.04 -2.62
C ASP A 53 -15.76 1.47 -2.21
N GLN A 54 -15.86 1.75 -0.91
CA GLN A 54 -16.07 3.12 -0.41
C GLN A 54 -14.88 4.03 -0.74
N VAL A 55 -13.64 3.53 -0.63
CA VAL A 55 -12.45 4.29 -1.03
C VAL A 55 -12.48 4.61 -2.51
N VAL A 56 -12.80 3.62 -3.36
CA VAL A 56 -12.93 3.81 -4.80
C VAL A 56 -13.96 4.90 -5.12
N ALA A 57 -15.16 4.83 -4.54
CA ALA A 57 -16.21 5.81 -4.77
C ALA A 57 -15.76 7.24 -4.40
N LYS A 58 -15.14 7.43 -3.23
CA LYS A 58 -14.65 8.74 -2.78
C LYS A 58 -13.53 9.30 -3.65
N LEU A 59 -12.63 8.44 -4.14
CA LEU A 59 -11.58 8.85 -5.07
C LEU A 59 -12.17 9.25 -6.43
N GLU A 60 -13.13 8.48 -6.96
CA GLU A 60 -13.84 8.78 -8.20
C GLU A 60 -14.58 10.14 -8.11
N GLU A 61 -15.26 10.42 -7.00
CA GLU A 61 -15.96 11.69 -6.75
C GLU A 61 -15.03 12.91 -6.61
N SER A 62 -13.85 12.72 -6.01
CA SER A 62 -12.91 13.80 -5.71
C SER A 62 -11.93 14.15 -6.83
N SER A 63 -11.88 13.34 -7.89
CA SER A 63 -10.86 13.43 -8.96
C SER A 63 -9.41 13.27 -8.49
N VAL A 64 -9.20 12.81 -7.25
CA VAL A 64 -7.89 12.42 -6.71
C VAL A 64 -7.64 10.95 -7.06
N GLY A 65 -6.44 10.63 -7.55
CA GLY A 65 -6.06 9.28 -7.91
C GLY A 65 -5.01 8.68 -6.98
N ILE A 66 -4.87 7.35 -7.01
CA ILE A 66 -3.75 6.66 -6.37
C ILE A 66 -2.65 6.42 -7.41
N TYR A 67 -1.49 7.04 -7.20
CA TYR A 67 -0.36 6.91 -8.12
C TYR A 67 0.50 5.68 -7.82
N ALA A 68 0.68 5.38 -6.54
CA ALA A 68 1.37 4.19 -6.10
C ALA A 68 0.74 3.64 -4.81
N PHE A 69 0.74 2.31 -4.68
CA PHE A 69 0.46 1.66 -3.40
C PHE A 69 1.74 1.57 -2.59
N GLY A 70 1.71 1.89 -1.30
CA GLY A 70 2.70 1.44 -0.33
C GLY A 70 2.18 0.19 0.35
N SER A 71 2.61 -0.98 -0.15
CA SER A 71 2.10 -2.28 0.29
C SER A 71 2.82 -2.81 1.53
N THR A 72 2.27 -3.87 2.13
CA THR A 72 2.95 -4.65 3.19
C THR A 72 3.66 -5.89 2.63
N ILE A 73 3.74 -6.03 1.31
CA ILE A 73 4.49 -7.08 0.62
C ILE A 73 5.94 -7.05 1.12
N CYS A 74 6.43 -8.21 1.59
CA CYS A 74 7.76 -8.39 2.17
C CYS A 74 8.08 -7.49 3.38
N ASN A 75 7.11 -6.86 4.06
CA ASN A 75 7.36 -5.86 5.10
C ASN A 75 8.30 -6.31 6.25
N TRP A 76 8.82 -5.34 7.01
CA TRP A 76 9.76 -5.56 8.14
C TRP A 76 9.19 -6.31 9.35
N GLN A 77 7.92 -6.70 9.30
CA GLN A 77 7.32 -7.62 10.27
C GLN A 77 7.56 -9.09 9.89
N LYS A 78 8.06 -9.35 8.67
CA LYS A 78 8.37 -10.68 8.15
C LYS A 78 9.88 -10.87 8.07
N THR A 79 10.33 -12.05 8.48
CA THR A 79 11.69 -12.55 8.22
C THR A 79 11.67 -13.57 7.09
N VAL A 80 12.84 -14.05 6.66
CA VAL A 80 12.94 -15.15 5.70
C VAL A 80 12.30 -16.45 6.22
N GLU A 81 12.14 -16.62 7.53
CA GLU A 81 11.42 -17.80 8.06
C GLU A 81 9.89 -17.71 7.88
N THR A 82 9.37 -16.53 7.50
CA THR A 82 7.94 -16.41 7.19
C THR A 82 7.63 -17.21 5.93
N PRO A 83 6.59 -18.07 5.93
CA PRO A 83 6.16 -18.80 4.74
C PRO A 83 5.93 -17.84 3.57
N PHE A 84 6.54 -18.12 2.43
CA PHE A 84 6.52 -17.20 1.29
C PHE A 84 5.11 -17.03 0.71
N GLU A 85 4.23 -18.01 0.93
CA GLU A 85 2.81 -17.99 0.58
C GLU A 85 2.08 -16.79 1.20
N VAL A 86 2.51 -16.30 2.36
CA VAL A 86 1.94 -15.08 2.97
C VAL A 86 2.19 -13.88 2.06
N THR A 87 3.40 -13.78 1.50
CA THR A 87 3.78 -12.69 0.58
C THR A 87 3.04 -12.82 -0.74
N LEU A 88 2.97 -14.04 -1.30
CA LEU A 88 2.22 -14.29 -2.54
C LEU A 88 0.74 -13.94 -2.39
N ALA A 89 0.13 -14.29 -1.26
CA ALA A 89 -1.26 -13.93 -0.99
C ALA A 89 -1.47 -12.40 -0.91
N GLU A 90 -0.50 -11.64 -0.37
CA GLU A 90 -0.55 -10.17 -0.39
C GLU A 90 -0.48 -9.61 -1.82
N VAL A 91 0.36 -10.21 -2.68
CA VAL A 91 0.45 -9.85 -4.11
C VAL A 91 -0.88 -10.12 -4.81
N GLU A 92 -1.48 -11.30 -4.59
CA GLU A 92 -2.75 -11.71 -5.17
C GLU A 92 -3.90 -10.75 -4.81
N ARG A 93 -3.91 -10.18 -3.60
CA ARG A 93 -4.90 -9.17 -3.19
C ARG A 93 -4.58 -7.78 -3.71
N THR A 94 -3.31 -7.45 -3.85
CA THR A 94 -2.83 -6.14 -4.30
C THR A 94 -3.13 -5.87 -5.78
N ILE A 95 -2.82 -6.83 -6.66
CA ILE A 95 -2.92 -6.63 -8.12
C ILE A 95 -4.34 -6.26 -8.58
N PRO A 96 -5.42 -6.95 -8.17
CA PRO A 96 -6.78 -6.59 -8.58
C PRO A 96 -7.19 -5.19 -8.14
N ARG A 97 -6.78 -4.76 -6.94
CA ARG A 97 -7.09 -3.44 -6.38
C ARG A 97 -6.36 -2.32 -7.12
N MET A 98 -5.09 -2.55 -7.46
CA MET A 98 -4.33 -1.63 -8.32
C MET A 98 -5.01 -1.48 -9.68
N LYS A 99 -5.46 -2.58 -10.29
CA LYS A 99 -6.22 -2.53 -11.55
C LYS A 99 -7.52 -1.75 -11.40
N ARG A 100 -8.27 -1.94 -10.30
CA ARG A 100 -9.54 -1.24 -10.03
C ARG A 100 -9.36 0.28 -9.91
N LEU A 101 -8.25 0.73 -9.31
CA LEU A 101 -7.92 2.15 -9.14
C LEU A 101 -7.06 2.74 -10.28
N GLY A 102 -6.69 1.92 -11.28
CA GLY A 102 -5.83 2.34 -12.38
C GLY A 102 -4.36 2.62 -11.99
N THR A 103 -3.93 2.15 -10.82
CA THR A 103 -2.59 2.34 -10.28
C THR A 103 -1.59 1.38 -10.94
N LYS A 104 -0.45 1.91 -11.40
CA LYS A 104 0.57 1.12 -12.10
C LYS A 104 1.79 0.76 -11.25
N PHE A 105 1.96 1.43 -10.12
CA PHE A 105 3.14 1.30 -9.28
C PHE A 105 2.75 0.80 -7.90
N VAL A 106 3.54 -0.14 -7.38
CA VAL A 106 3.49 -0.55 -5.98
C VAL A 106 4.89 -0.50 -5.44
N ARG A 107 5.05 0.12 -4.27
CA ARG A 107 6.25 0.02 -3.47
C ARG A 107 6.10 -1.18 -2.54
N ILE A 108 7.15 -1.98 -2.50
CA ILE A 108 7.32 -3.09 -1.58
C ILE A 108 8.52 -2.79 -0.68
N MET A 109 8.65 -3.56 0.40
CA MET A 109 9.84 -3.55 1.25
C MET A 109 10.68 -4.81 0.99
N SER A 110 11.68 -5.05 1.83
CA SER A 110 12.38 -6.33 1.94
C SER A 110 12.08 -6.98 3.28
N PHE A 111 12.24 -8.31 3.35
CA PHE A 111 12.22 -9.04 4.62
C PHE A 111 13.25 -8.44 5.59
N LYS A 112 12.91 -8.44 6.88
CA LYS A 112 13.81 -8.00 7.94
C LYS A 112 14.95 -9.03 8.09
N PRO A 113 16.22 -8.64 7.94
CA PRO A 113 17.35 -9.48 8.33
C PRO A 113 17.33 -9.78 9.83
N ASP A 114 18.06 -10.82 10.26
CA ASP A 114 18.27 -11.07 11.70
C ASP A 114 18.94 -9.86 12.37
N ASP A 115 18.64 -9.66 13.66
CA ASP A 115 19.07 -8.46 14.40
C ASP A 115 20.61 -8.33 14.49
N ASP A 116 21.34 -9.44 14.38
CA ASP A 116 22.80 -9.53 14.39
C ASP A 116 23.43 -9.59 12.99
N ALA A 117 22.61 -9.56 11.93
CA ALA A 117 23.10 -9.62 10.56
C ALA A 117 23.87 -8.32 10.20
N GLY A 118 25.18 -8.45 9.99
CA GLY A 118 26.03 -7.34 9.52
C GLY A 118 25.78 -6.96 8.05
N THR A 119 25.07 -7.80 7.31
CA THR A 119 24.68 -7.60 5.90
C THR A 119 23.36 -8.31 5.61
N THR A 120 22.58 -7.80 4.66
CA THR A 120 21.35 -8.47 4.18
C THR A 120 21.66 -9.86 3.60
N PRO A 121 21.01 -10.94 4.08
CA PRO A 121 21.22 -12.28 3.55
C PRO A 121 20.85 -12.42 2.06
N PRO A 122 21.56 -13.24 1.27
CA PRO A 122 21.23 -13.49 -0.14
C PRO A 122 19.77 -13.92 -0.37
N GLU A 123 19.21 -14.74 0.51
CA GLU A 123 17.84 -15.25 0.44
C GLU A 123 16.79 -14.12 0.40
N VAL A 124 17.06 -12.98 1.05
CA VAL A 124 16.17 -11.81 0.98
C VAL A 124 16.03 -11.32 -0.46
N PHE A 125 17.14 -11.30 -1.22
CA PHE A 125 17.13 -10.88 -2.61
C PHE A 125 16.46 -11.90 -3.52
N GLU A 126 16.70 -13.20 -3.28
CA GLU A 126 16.07 -14.28 -4.03
C GLU A 126 14.53 -14.20 -3.89
N ARG A 127 14.02 -14.13 -2.66
CA ARG A 127 12.57 -14.04 -2.43
C ARG A 127 11.94 -12.76 -2.95
N VAL A 128 12.61 -11.60 -2.81
CA VAL A 128 12.11 -10.35 -3.39
C VAL A 128 12.07 -10.43 -4.91
N GLY A 129 13.01 -11.14 -5.54
CA GLY A 129 13.02 -11.38 -6.99
C GLY A 129 11.85 -12.24 -7.49
N GLU A 130 11.21 -13.00 -6.61
CA GLU A 130 10.03 -13.82 -6.92
C GLU A 130 8.68 -13.08 -6.75
N VAL A 131 8.68 -11.83 -6.32
CA VAL A 131 7.47 -11.01 -6.17
C VAL A 131 7.00 -10.54 -7.56
N THR A 132 6.03 -11.25 -8.15
CA THR A 132 5.47 -10.96 -9.48
C THR A 132 3.96 -11.01 -9.52
#